data_AF-A0A956IA13-F1
#
_entry.id   AF-A0A956IA13-F1
#
_cell.length_a   1.000
_cell.length_b   1.000
_cell.length_c   1.000
_cell.angle_alpha   90.00
_cell.angle_beta   90.00
_cell.angle_gamma   90.00
#
_symmetry.space_group_name_H-M   'P 1'
#
loop_
_entity.id
_entity.type
_entity.pdbx_description
1 polymer ?
#
loop_
_entity_poly.entity_id
_entity_poly.type
_entity_poly.pdbx_seq_one_letter_code
_entity_poly.pdbx_strand_id
1 'polypeptide(L)'
;MTEPSSRPESSAPEAPGLDVEREFRALVGEGLREYGAGNWSEARALFQRAYDLVPSAEALRMMGNASYELRQYSRSVELLERALSESARPLRPERAVEATDALERARRFVAVVTVELEPRDLHLEIDLAPVSLRSDGTLLLDPGSHRFVARADGFETRELNVELAAGQAYRFVIALVAEPSPSRESSTSEPPTSEPAASALLVDHPPLPPPPRVDLAPLLSAQGEARRARMSLRASRVGLVFSVAMVAVGGLVMGLSDRTDGLTPTFLGGDCRYQCRWSGGSVLGLTLTVAGGVGSLSSLVAWLVRRRSARRTETRTRVLELEVRRETEANSRSLELASEPLDSSSPAPTPSPATPSPATPSPATPSPSTSSTPSPATPSPATPSPSASSTPSPATSALPFGTLTLDAQPWCVVEIDGEVIGQTPIVAQRVPVGARVVTCTNTEVGARRELHLVVREGEHLRQRIQLP
;
A
#
# COMPACT_ATOMS: atom_id res chain seq x y z
N MET A 1 -36.81 -10.90 -62.43
CA MET A 1 -35.96 -11.93 -61.78
C MET A 1 -35.11 -11.18 -60.78
N THR A 2 -35.54 -11.18 -59.53
CA THR A 2 -34.87 -10.46 -58.44
C THR A 2 -34.54 -11.54 -57.41
N GLU A 3 -33.24 -11.85 -57.29
CA GLU A 3 -32.73 -12.79 -56.28
C GLU A 3 -33.07 -12.29 -54.87
N PRO A 4 -33.54 -13.15 -53.95
CA PRO A 4 -33.60 -12.81 -52.55
C PRO A 4 -32.20 -12.98 -51.95
N SER A 5 -31.61 -11.85 -51.56
CA SER A 5 -30.38 -11.77 -50.77
C SER A 5 -30.54 -12.55 -49.46
N SER A 6 -29.80 -13.65 -49.34
CA SER A 6 -29.70 -14.47 -48.12
C SER A 6 -28.94 -13.70 -47.04
N ARG A 7 -29.66 -13.27 -46.01
CA ARG A 7 -29.12 -12.75 -44.76
C ARG A 7 -28.32 -13.86 -44.06
N PRO A 8 -27.10 -13.60 -43.53
CA PRO A 8 -26.36 -14.61 -42.79
C PRO A 8 -27.11 -14.94 -41.49
N GLU A 9 -27.39 -16.22 -41.26
CA GLU A 9 -27.86 -16.74 -39.98
C GLU A 9 -26.83 -16.40 -38.89
N SER A 10 -27.24 -15.55 -37.97
CA SER A 10 -26.53 -15.28 -36.73
C SER A 10 -26.54 -16.56 -35.88
N SER A 11 -25.49 -17.37 -35.99
CA SER A 11 -25.26 -18.53 -35.14
C SER A 11 -25.07 -18.05 -33.69
N ALA A 12 -26.11 -18.22 -32.87
CA ALA A 12 -25.99 -18.12 -31.42
C ALA A 12 -24.95 -19.15 -30.93
N PRO A 13 -24.14 -18.81 -29.91
CA PRO A 13 -23.13 -19.74 -29.40
C PRO A 13 -23.79 -21.04 -28.94
N GLU A 14 -23.32 -22.17 -29.46
CA GLU A 14 -23.76 -23.51 -29.10
C GLU A 14 -23.55 -23.72 -27.58
N ALA A 15 -24.58 -24.22 -26.90
CA ALA A 15 -24.51 -24.42 -25.46
C ALA A 15 -23.41 -25.45 -25.13
N PRO A 16 -22.54 -25.18 -24.14
CA PRO A 16 -21.45 -26.10 -23.82
C PRO A 16 -22.00 -27.45 -23.34
N GLY A 17 -21.30 -28.52 -23.70
CA GLY A 17 -21.64 -29.88 -23.29
C GLY A 17 -21.68 -30.06 -21.76
N LEU A 18 -22.42 -31.06 -21.28
CA LEU A 18 -22.63 -31.30 -19.84
C LEU A 18 -21.33 -31.48 -19.04
N ASP A 19 -20.29 -32.05 -19.65
CA ASP A 19 -18.99 -32.23 -19.00
C ASP A 19 -18.22 -30.90 -18.86
N VAL A 20 -18.29 -30.03 -19.88
CA VAL A 20 -17.72 -28.68 -19.84
C VAL A 20 -18.37 -27.84 -18.73
N GLU A 21 -19.70 -27.92 -18.60
CA GLU A 21 -20.43 -27.21 -17.54
C GLU A 21 -20.08 -27.75 -16.13
N ARG A 22 -19.81 -29.05 -16.00
CA ARG A 22 -19.38 -29.66 -14.74
C ARG A 22 -17.97 -29.18 -14.37
N GLU A 23 -17.05 -29.17 -15.33
CA GLU A 23 -15.69 -28.68 -15.12
C GLU A 23 -15.66 -27.18 -14.79
N PHE A 24 -16.44 -26.36 -15.51
CA PHE A 24 -16.64 -24.95 -15.19
C PHE A 24 -17.05 -24.74 -13.73
N ARG A 25 -18.08 -25.47 -13.28
CA ARG A 25 -18.57 -25.38 -11.89
C ARG A 25 -17.51 -25.85 -10.88
N ALA A 26 -16.71 -26.86 -11.22
CA ALA A 26 -15.63 -27.34 -10.37
C ALA A 26 -14.54 -26.27 -10.20
N LEU A 27 -14.10 -25.65 -11.30
CA LEU A 27 -13.11 -24.56 -11.30
C LEU A 27 -13.59 -23.35 -10.52
N VAL A 28 -14.85 -22.92 -10.72
CA VAL A 28 -15.45 -21.83 -9.94
C VAL A 28 -15.52 -22.19 -8.46
N GLY A 29 -15.96 -23.39 -8.12
CA GLY A 29 -16.03 -23.86 -6.74
C GLY A 29 -14.67 -23.92 -6.05
N GLU A 30 -13.62 -24.30 -6.77
CA GLU A 30 -12.24 -24.28 -6.28
C GLU A 30 -11.73 -22.85 -6.12
N GLY A 31 -11.94 -21.99 -7.12
CA GLY A 31 -11.58 -20.58 -7.04
C GLY A 31 -12.21 -19.88 -5.85
N LEU A 32 -13.48 -20.17 -5.54
CA LEU A 32 -14.16 -19.63 -4.35
C LEU A 32 -13.59 -20.16 -3.03
N ARG A 33 -13.07 -21.40 -2.98
CA ARG A 33 -12.37 -21.93 -1.79
C ARG A 33 -11.03 -21.23 -1.59
N GLU A 34 -10.25 -21.08 -2.66
CA GLU A 34 -8.98 -20.35 -2.62
C GLU A 34 -9.18 -18.87 -2.27
N TYR A 35 -10.24 -18.26 -2.80
CA TYR A 35 -10.69 -16.94 -2.41
C TYR A 35 -11.00 -16.93 -0.90
N GLY A 36 -11.87 -17.80 -0.40
CA GLY A 36 -12.16 -17.88 1.04
C GLY A 36 -10.92 -18.09 1.93
N ALA A 37 -9.88 -18.76 1.43
CA ALA A 37 -8.61 -18.99 2.12
C ALA A 37 -7.65 -17.79 2.10
N GLY A 38 -7.90 -16.79 1.24
CA GLY A 38 -7.04 -15.62 1.04
C GLY A 38 -5.93 -15.83 0.01
N ASN A 39 -6.01 -16.89 -0.78
CA ASN A 39 -5.09 -17.22 -1.86
C ASN A 39 -5.60 -16.58 -3.17
N TRP A 40 -5.57 -15.25 -3.19
CA TRP A 40 -6.23 -14.45 -4.23
C TRP A 40 -5.61 -14.64 -5.62
N SER A 41 -4.30 -14.88 -5.69
CA SER A 41 -3.58 -15.19 -6.93
C SER A 41 -4.07 -16.48 -7.57
N GLU A 42 -4.20 -17.53 -6.76
CA GLU A 42 -4.66 -18.86 -7.14
C GLU A 42 -6.14 -18.83 -7.52
N ALA A 43 -6.96 -18.14 -6.71
CA ALA A 43 -8.37 -17.92 -7.01
C ALA A 43 -8.57 -17.27 -8.38
N ARG A 44 -7.83 -16.18 -8.66
CA ARG A 44 -7.91 -15.50 -9.96
C ARG A 44 -7.51 -16.40 -11.11
N ALA A 45 -6.45 -17.21 -10.95
CA ALA A 45 -6.01 -18.16 -11.97
C ALA A 45 -7.09 -19.21 -12.26
N LEU A 46 -7.77 -19.72 -11.23
CA LEU A 46 -8.88 -20.66 -11.38
C LEU A 46 -10.10 -20.02 -12.08
N PHE A 47 -10.44 -18.77 -11.73
CA PHE A 47 -11.51 -18.05 -12.42
C PHE A 47 -11.17 -17.72 -13.88
N GLN A 48 -9.90 -17.42 -14.19
CA GLN A 48 -9.43 -17.26 -15.57
C GLN A 48 -9.62 -18.56 -16.35
N ARG A 49 -9.19 -19.70 -15.81
CA ARG A 49 -9.39 -21.01 -16.45
C ARG A 49 -10.88 -21.31 -16.68
N ALA A 50 -11.74 -20.93 -15.73
CA ALA A 50 -13.18 -21.06 -15.88
C ALA A 50 -13.72 -20.17 -17.02
N TYR A 51 -13.24 -18.94 -17.15
CA TYR A 51 -13.60 -18.03 -18.25
C TYR A 51 -13.10 -18.54 -19.60
N ASP A 52 -11.88 -19.06 -19.67
CA ASP A 52 -11.29 -19.63 -20.89
C ASP A 52 -12.08 -20.87 -21.36
N LEU A 53 -12.61 -21.66 -20.43
CA LEU A 53 -13.46 -22.79 -20.73
C LEU A 53 -14.87 -22.36 -21.16
N VAL A 54 -15.46 -21.42 -20.41
CA VAL A 54 -16.79 -20.88 -20.69
C VAL A 54 -16.80 -19.37 -20.41
N PRO A 55 -16.77 -18.53 -21.47
CA PRO A 55 -16.87 -17.09 -21.33
C PRO A 55 -18.14 -16.72 -20.57
N SER A 56 -17.96 -16.02 -19.45
CA SER A 56 -19.06 -15.63 -18.58
C SER A 56 -18.76 -14.39 -17.77
N ALA A 57 -19.79 -13.56 -17.62
CA ALA A 57 -19.71 -12.33 -16.84
C ALA A 57 -19.41 -12.59 -15.35
N GLU A 58 -19.90 -13.72 -14.82
CA GLU A 58 -19.64 -14.12 -13.43
C GLU A 58 -18.16 -14.46 -13.18
N ALA A 59 -17.49 -15.15 -14.11
CA ALA A 59 -16.05 -15.44 -13.98
C ALA A 59 -15.21 -14.15 -14.01
N LEU A 60 -15.53 -13.21 -14.91
CA LEU A 60 -14.89 -11.88 -14.96
C LEU A 60 -15.08 -11.12 -13.64
N ARG A 61 -16.30 -11.11 -13.08
CA ARG A 61 -16.60 -10.47 -11.80
C ARG A 61 -15.76 -11.06 -10.66
N MET A 62 -15.62 -12.39 -10.61
CA MET A 62 -14.80 -13.07 -9.61
C MET A 62 -13.30 -12.78 -9.78
N MET A 63 -12.79 -12.73 -11.02
CA MET A 63 -11.41 -12.31 -11.29
C MET A 63 -11.16 -10.85 -10.88
N GLY A 64 -12.15 -9.97 -11.10
CA GLY A 64 -12.10 -8.57 -10.67
C GLY A 64 -12.00 -8.46 -9.16
N ASN A 65 -12.87 -9.14 -8.41
CA ASN A 65 -12.82 -9.18 -6.95
C ASN A 65 -11.49 -9.75 -6.41
N ALA A 66 -10.97 -10.83 -7.01
CA ALA A 66 -9.66 -11.36 -6.64
C ALA A 66 -8.52 -10.36 -6.91
N SER A 67 -8.60 -9.61 -8.02
CA SER A 67 -7.62 -8.57 -8.33
C SER A 67 -7.69 -7.40 -7.35
N TYR A 68 -8.88 -7.04 -6.87
CA TYR A 68 -9.07 -6.05 -5.81
C TYR A 68 -8.34 -6.45 -4.51
N GLU A 69 -8.50 -7.71 -4.08
CA GLU A 69 -7.82 -8.22 -2.87
C GLU A 69 -6.29 -8.31 -3.03
N LEU A 70 -5.81 -8.48 -4.27
CA LEU A 70 -4.39 -8.39 -4.62
C LEU A 70 -3.86 -6.95 -4.68
N ARG A 71 -4.70 -5.93 -4.47
CA ARG A 71 -4.39 -4.50 -4.64
C ARG A 71 -4.00 -4.12 -6.07
N GLN A 72 -4.44 -4.91 -7.04
CA GLN A 72 -4.33 -4.62 -8.47
C GLN A 72 -5.65 -3.99 -8.91
N TYR A 73 -5.89 -2.78 -8.41
CA TYR A 73 -7.13 -2.04 -8.55
C TYR A 73 -7.38 -1.63 -10.01
N SER A 74 -6.35 -1.25 -10.74
CA SER A 74 -6.41 -0.95 -12.18
C SER A 74 -7.02 -2.12 -12.97
N ARG A 75 -6.48 -3.32 -12.76
CA ARG A 75 -6.98 -4.57 -13.34
C ARG A 75 -8.35 -4.96 -12.83
N SER A 76 -8.63 -4.72 -11.55
CA SER A 76 -9.96 -4.93 -10.97
C SER A 76 -11.02 -4.08 -11.68
N VAL A 77 -10.72 -2.81 -11.97
CA VAL A 77 -11.62 -1.92 -12.71
C VAL A 77 -11.90 -2.48 -14.09
N GLU A 78 -10.85 -2.81 -14.85
CA GLU A 78 -11.00 -3.37 -16.20
C GLU A 78 -11.88 -4.63 -16.21
N LEU A 79 -11.60 -5.59 -15.33
CA LEU A 79 -12.34 -6.86 -15.26
C LEU A 79 -13.80 -6.67 -14.84
N LEU A 80 -14.10 -5.73 -13.94
CA LEU A 80 -15.47 -5.45 -13.51
C LEU A 80 -16.25 -4.68 -14.56
N GLU A 81 -15.63 -3.73 -15.28
CA GLU A 81 -16.25 -3.06 -16.44
C GLU A 81 -16.57 -4.08 -17.55
N ARG A 82 -15.64 -5.01 -17.81
CA ARG A 82 -15.87 -6.14 -18.73
C ARG A 82 -16.99 -7.04 -18.23
N ALA A 83 -17.04 -7.39 -16.94
CA ALA A 83 -18.12 -8.21 -16.38
C ALA A 83 -19.51 -7.57 -16.54
N LEU A 84 -19.60 -6.23 -16.44
CA LEU A 84 -20.85 -5.50 -16.60
C LEU A 84 -21.28 -5.34 -18.07
N SER A 85 -20.34 -5.46 -19.02
CA SER A 85 -20.60 -5.35 -20.47
C SER A 85 -20.64 -6.70 -21.18
N GLU A 86 -20.22 -7.78 -20.52
CA GLU A 86 -20.17 -9.14 -21.07
C GLU A 86 -21.58 -9.65 -21.40
N SER A 87 -21.77 -9.97 -22.69
CA SER A 87 -23.04 -10.47 -23.21
C SER A 87 -23.11 -12.01 -23.16
N ALA A 88 -21.97 -12.69 -23.09
CA ALA A 88 -21.91 -14.12 -22.86
C ALA A 88 -22.24 -14.43 -21.40
N ARG A 89 -23.36 -15.13 -21.16
CA ARG A 89 -23.85 -15.49 -19.80
C ARG A 89 -23.81 -14.26 -18.87
N PRO A 90 -24.65 -13.24 -19.14
CA PRO A 90 -24.59 -11.97 -18.45
C PRO A 90 -24.90 -12.13 -16.96
N LEU A 91 -24.46 -11.14 -16.16
CA LEU A 91 -24.75 -11.13 -14.72
C LEU A 91 -26.26 -11.05 -14.47
N ARG A 92 -26.70 -11.74 -13.42
CA ARG A 92 -28.04 -11.50 -12.85
C ARG A 92 -28.09 -10.09 -12.25
N PRO A 93 -29.27 -9.43 -12.19
CA PRO A 93 -29.40 -8.06 -11.70
C PRO A 93 -28.74 -7.83 -10.34
N GLU A 94 -28.91 -8.76 -9.40
CA GLU A 94 -28.32 -8.66 -8.06
C GLU A 94 -26.79 -8.69 -8.11
N ARG A 95 -26.23 -9.55 -8.97
CA ARG A 95 -24.77 -9.66 -9.17
C ARG A 95 -24.19 -8.48 -9.94
N ALA A 96 -24.98 -7.85 -10.82
CA ALA A 96 -24.59 -6.62 -11.49
C ALA A 96 -24.49 -5.46 -10.49
N VAL A 97 -25.39 -5.37 -9.51
CA VAL A 97 -25.29 -4.40 -8.40
C VAL A 97 -24.02 -4.65 -7.59
N GLU A 98 -23.75 -5.89 -7.17
CA GLU A 98 -22.52 -6.23 -6.44
C GLU A 98 -21.24 -5.88 -7.23
N ALA A 99 -21.24 -6.12 -8.55
CA ALA A 99 -20.13 -5.81 -9.44
C ALA A 99 -19.93 -4.28 -9.57
N THR A 100 -21.03 -3.53 -9.69
CA THR A 100 -21.01 -2.06 -9.74
C THR A 100 -20.45 -1.48 -8.43
N ASP A 101 -20.89 -1.99 -7.29
CA ASP A 101 -20.36 -1.55 -5.99
C ASP A 101 -18.87 -1.88 -5.84
N ALA A 102 -18.44 -3.06 -6.31
CA ALA A 102 -17.03 -3.44 -6.32
C ALA A 102 -16.20 -2.52 -7.23
N LEU A 103 -16.73 -2.18 -8.40
CA LEU A 103 -16.12 -1.28 -9.36
C LEU A 103 -15.92 0.12 -8.75
N GLU A 104 -16.96 0.65 -8.11
CA GLU A 104 -16.91 1.95 -7.42
C GLU A 104 -15.97 1.94 -6.21
N ARG A 105 -15.75 0.80 -5.56
CA ARG A 105 -14.70 0.66 -4.53
C ARG A 105 -13.30 0.65 -5.15
N ALA A 106 -13.10 -0.09 -6.24
CA ALA A 106 -11.81 -0.19 -6.93
C ALA A 106 -11.37 1.17 -7.48
N ARG A 107 -12.28 1.92 -8.11
CA ARG A 107 -12.00 3.25 -8.69
C ARG A 107 -11.42 4.26 -7.70
N ARG A 108 -11.75 4.15 -6.41
CA ARG A 108 -11.22 5.04 -5.37
C ARG A 108 -9.73 4.85 -5.09
N PHE A 109 -9.16 3.71 -5.49
CA PHE A 109 -7.76 3.39 -5.25
C PHE A 109 -6.87 3.55 -6.49
N VAL A 110 -7.48 3.68 -7.67
CA VAL A 110 -6.78 3.83 -8.94
C VAL A 110 -6.40 5.29 -9.16
N ALA A 111 -5.17 5.53 -9.61
CA ALA A 111 -4.75 6.83 -10.10
C ALA A 111 -5.15 6.99 -11.58
N VAL A 112 -5.74 8.15 -11.92
CA VAL A 112 -6.12 8.48 -13.29
C VAL A 112 -5.02 9.34 -13.90
N VAL A 113 -4.35 8.85 -14.94
CA VAL A 113 -3.24 9.54 -15.57
C VAL A 113 -3.62 9.95 -16.99
N THR A 114 -3.65 11.25 -17.26
CA THR A 114 -3.76 11.79 -18.61
C THR A 114 -2.36 12.05 -19.14
N VAL A 115 -2.00 11.45 -20.28
CA VAL A 115 -0.69 11.63 -20.89
C VAL A 115 -0.84 12.30 -22.25
N GLU A 116 -0.15 13.42 -22.43
CA GLU A 116 0.02 14.09 -23.71
C GLU A 116 1.41 13.74 -24.25
N LEU A 117 1.47 13.14 -25.44
CA LEU A 117 2.68 12.60 -26.04
C LEU A 117 3.16 13.50 -27.19
N GLU A 118 4.41 13.92 -27.11
CA GLU A 118 5.10 14.67 -28.16
C GLU A 118 6.45 14.00 -28.48
N PRO A 119 6.65 13.44 -29.69
CA PRO A 119 5.75 13.41 -30.85
C PRO A 119 4.60 12.39 -30.71
N ARG A 120 3.61 12.44 -31.62
CA ARG A 120 2.37 11.62 -31.52
C ARG A 120 2.58 10.12 -31.75
N ASP A 121 3.67 9.74 -32.41
CA ASP A 121 4.10 8.37 -32.73
C ASP A 121 4.96 7.72 -31.64
N LEU A 122 4.97 8.32 -30.45
CA LEU A 122 5.73 7.86 -29.29
C LEU A 122 5.16 6.56 -28.70
N HIS A 123 6.05 5.58 -28.52
CA HIS A 123 5.79 4.34 -27.81
C HIS A 123 6.02 4.52 -26.31
N LEU A 124 4.93 4.43 -25.53
CA LEU A 124 4.97 4.53 -24.07
C LEU A 124 4.90 3.15 -23.43
N GLU A 125 5.91 2.83 -22.63
CA GLU A 125 5.95 1.66 -21.75
C GLU A 125 5.84 2.10 -20.29
N ILE A 126 5.09 1.34 -19.50
CA ILE A 126 4.96 1.56 -18.07
C ILE A 126 5.24 0.23 -17.37
N ASP A 127 6.19 0.24 -16.43
CA ASP A 127 6.64 -0.94 -15.68
C ASP A 127 7.04 -2.12 -16.56
N LEU A 128 7.75 -1.83 -17.66
CA LEU A 128 8.19 -2.81 -18.68
C LEU A 128 7.05 -3.41 -19.53
N ALA A 129 5.83 -2.88 -19.42
CA ALA A 129 4.70 -3.29 -20.24
C ALA A 129 4.31 -2.19 -21.24
N PRO A 130 4.06 -2.52 -22.52
CA PRO A 130 3.49 -1.55 -23.45
C PRO A 130 2.06 -1.21 -23.01
N VAL A 131 1.73 0.07 -23.02
CA VAL A 131 0.41 0.53 -22.55
C VAL A 131 -0.41 1.08 -23.70
N SER A 132 -1.67 0.65 -23.77
CA SER A 132 -2.68 1.25 -24.64
C SER A 132 -3.47 2.29 -23.87
N LEU A 133 -3.49 3.51 -24.36
CA LEU A 133 -4.33 4.58 -23.82
C LEU A 133 -5.82 4.24 -24.04
N ARG A 134 -6.68 4.60 -23.10
CA ARG A 134 -8.13 4.58 -23.30
C ARG A 134 -8.52 5.58 -24.40
N SER A 135 -9.74 5.44 -24.93
CA SER A 135 -10.27 6.31 -25.99
C SER A 135 -10.30 7.81 -25.65
N ASP A 136 -10.28 8.14 -24.35
CA ASP A 136 -10.25 9.50 -23.80
C ASP A 136 -8.81 10.00 -23.51
N GLY A 137 -7.78 9.24 -23.89
CA GLY A 137 -6.38 9.59 -23.62
C GLY A 137 -5.94 9.36 -22.17
N THR A 138 -6.74 8.65 -21.37
CA THR A 138 -6.42 8.35 -19.97
C THR A 138 -5.86 6.95 -19.79
N LEU A 139 -5.15 6.79 -18.69
CA LEU A 139 -4.64 5.53 -18.19
C LEU A 139 -5.02 5.37 -16.72
N LEU A 140 -5.34 4.13 -16.34
CA LEU A 140 -5.62 3.74 -14.97
C LEU A 140 -4.43 2.98 -14.42
N LEU A 141 -3.78 3.52 -13.39
CA LEU A 141 -2.65 2.89 -12.73
C LEU A 141 -2.93 2.63 -11.25
N ASP A 142 -2.27 1.60 -10.73
CA ASP A 142 -2.31 1.31 -9.30
C ASP A 142 -1.56 2.40 -8.50
N PRO A 143 -1.79 2.52 -7.19
CA PRO A 143 -1.02 3.45 -6.37
C PRO A 143 0.37 2.89 -6.09
N GLY A 144 1.37 3.77 -6.10
CA GLY A 144 2.78 3.45 -5.87
C GLY A 144 3.70 4.03 -6.93
N SER A 145 4.94 3.55 -6.96
CA SER A 145 5.95 3.97 -7.91
C SER A 145 5.77 3.26 -9.25
N HIS A 146 5.68 4.04 -10.32
CA HIS A 146 5.60 3.56 -11.70
C HIS A 146 6.76 4.11 -12.53
N ARG A 147 7.33 3.28 -13.39
CA ARG A 147 8.38 3.69 -14.33
C ARG A 147 7.79 3.86 -15.72
N PHE A 148 7.75 5.11 -16.19
CA PHE A 148 7.35 5.49 -17.53
C PHE A 148 8.59 5.54 -18.42
N VAL A 149 8.56 4.86 -19.56
CA VAL A 149 9.61 4.86 -20.57
C VAL A 149 8.99 5.25 -21.90
N ALA A 150 9.42 6.39 -22.43
CA ALA A 150 8.94 6.93 -23.68
C ALA A 150 10.03 6.83 -24.75
N ARG A 151 9.68 6.22 -25.88
CA ARG A 151 10.58 5.99 -27.03
C ARG A 151 9.93 6.46 -28.32
N ALA A 152 10.71 7.05 -29.21
CA ALA A 152 10.33 7.33 -30.59
C ALA A 152 11.57 7.28 -31.49
N ASP A 153 11.39 6.94 -32.76
CA ASP A 153 12.50 6.85 -33.72
C ASP A 153 13.14 8.23 -33.95
N GLY A 154 14.47 8.32 -33.77
CA GLY A 154 15.21 9.58 -33.89
C GLY A 154 15.08 10.52 -32.68
N PHE A 155 14.58 10.02 -31.55
CA PHE A 155 14.47 10.75 -30.29
C PHE A 155 15.14 10.00 -29.14
N GLU A 156 15.71 10.76 -28.21
CA GLU A 156 16.32 10.19 -27.00
C GLU A 156 15.24 9.52 -26.14
N THR A 157 15.53 8.30 -25.68
CA THR A 157 14.63 7.58 -24.76
C THR A 157 14.53 8.34 -23.44
N ARG A 158 13.31 8.63 -22.99
CA ARG A 158 13.07 9.34 -21.74
C ARG A 158 12.45 8.41 -20.70
N GLU A 159 13.09 8.32 -19.54
CA GLU A 159 12.59 7.57 -18.39
C GLU A 159 12.14 8.50 -17.26
N LEU A 160 10.98 8.21 -16.66
CA LEU A 160 10.40 8.97 -15.55
C LEU A 160 9.89 8.00 -14.49
N ASN A 161 10.36 8.16 -13.25
CA ASN A 161 9.79 7.47 -12.10
C ASN A 161 8.77 8.40 -11.44
N VAL A 162 7.52 7.94 -11.34
CA VAL A 162 6.41 8.73 -10.84
C VAL A 162 5.75 7.99 -9.67
N GLU A 163 5.55 8.70 -8.57
CA GLU A 163 4.78 8.19 -7.43
C GLU A 163 3.32 8.61 -7.58
N LEU A 164 2.42 7.62 -7.67
CA LEU A 164 1.00 7.82 -7.82
C LEU A 164 0.26 7.53 -6.51
N ALA A 165 -0.53 8.50 -6.06
CA ALA A 165 -1.40 8.36 -4.91
C ALA A 165 -2.77 7.81 -5.31
N ALA A 166 -3.36 7.02 -4.41
CA ALA A 166 -4.67 6.41 -4.60
C ALA A 166 -5.76 7.47 -4.87
N GLY A 167 -6.53 7.28 -5.96
CA GLY A 167 -7.66 8.12 -6.30
C GLY A 167 -7.32 9.53 -6.77
N GLN A 168 -6.04 9.83 -7.01
CA GLN A 168 -5.61 11.12 -7.55
C GLN A 168 -5.59 11.11 -9.08
N ALA A 169 -5.79 12.29 -9.66
CA ALA A 169 -5.67 12.52 -11.09
C ALA A 169 -4.36 13.26 -11.39
N TYR A 170 -3.64 12.79 -12.41
CA TYR A 170 -2.37 13.35 -12.86
C TYR A 170 -2.46 13.71 -14.35
N ARG A 171 -1.78 14.80 -14.72
CA ARG A 171 -1.57 15.17 -16.11
C ARG A 171 -0.08 15.27 -16.37
N PHE A 172 0.42 14.51 -17.34
CA PHE A 172 1.81 14.55 -17.78
C PHE A 172 1.89 14.95 -19.25
N VAL A 173 2.83 15.84 -19.56
CA VAL A 173 3.25 16.14 -20.92
C VAL A 173 4.63 15.52 -21.10
N ILE A 174 4.71 14.51 -21.95
CA ILE A 174 5.96 13.80 -22.24
C ILE A 174 6.43 14.24 -23.62
N ALA A 175 7.36 15.20 -23.62
CA ALA A 175 8.07 15.65 -24.82
C ALA A 175 9.44 14.96 -24.89
N LEU A 176 9.74 14.35 -26.04
CA LEU A 176 11.05 13.78 -26.35
C LEU A 176 11.94 14.80 -27.05
N VAL A 177 13.24 14.70 -26.80
CA VAL A 177 14.26 15.53 -27.45
C VAL A 177 14.80 14.73 -28.64
N ALA A 178 14.90 15.36 -29.81
CA ALA A 178 15.47 14.71 -30.99
C ALA A 178 16.94 14.34 -30.72
N GLU A 179 17.34 13.13 -31.09
CA GLU A 179 18.75 12.75 -30.97
C GLU A 179 19.59 13.68 -31.86
N PRO A 180 20.74 14.17 -31.38
CA PRO A 180 21.64 14.92 -32.23
C PRO A 180 22.07 14.00 -33.37
N SER A 181 21.58 14.29 -34.58
CA SER A 181 22.05 13.61 -35.79
C SER A 181 23.57 13.68 -35.79
N PRO A 182 24.30 12.56 -36.02
CA PRO A 182 25.74 12.62 -36.17
C PRO A 182 26.02 13.56 -37.34
N SER A 183 26.39 14.79 -36.98
CA SER A 183 26.82 15.79 -37.93
C SER A 183 28.03 15.17 -38.57
N ARG A 184 27.89 14.86 -39.86
CA ARG A 184 28.94 14.45 -40.77
C ARG A 184 30.15 15.33 -40.48
N GLU A 185 31.07 14.84 -39.66
CA GLU A 185 32.37 15.45 -39.48
C GLU A 185 32.93 15.60 -40.88
N SER A 186 33.21 16.85 -41.20
CA SER A 186 33.82 17.31 -42.42
C SER A 186 34.91 16.34 -42.81
N SER A 187 34.63 15.53 -43.84
CA SER A 187 35.62 14.75 -44.56
C SER A 187 36.54 15.72 -45.28
N THR A 188 37.48 16.31 -44.56
CA THR A 188 38.73 16.81 -45.12
C THR A 188 39.56 15.56 -45.39
N SER A 189 39.59 15.15 -46.66
CA SER A 189 40.48 14.11 -47.12
C SER A 189 41.92 14.59 -47.01
N GLU A 190 42.71 13.98 -46.13
CA GLU A 190 44.16 13.92 -46.27
C GLU A 190 44.52 12.47 -46.61
N PRO A 191 45.32 12.21 -47.67
CA PRO A 191 45.52 10.87 -48.20
C PRO A 191 46.44 10.02 -47.31
N PRO A 192 46.33 8.68 -47.37
CA PRO A 192 47.02 7.80 -46.45
C PRO A 192 48.48 7.63 -46.87
N THR A 193 49.41 7.87 -45.94
CA THR A 193 50.74 7.27 -46.00
C THR A 193 50.84 6.21 -44.91
N SER A 194 50.97 4.99 -45.40
CA SER A 194 51.25 3.74 -44.70
C SER A 194 52.52 3.77 -43.86
N GLU A 195 52.47 3.23 -42.64
CA GLU A 195 53.23 2.02 -42.28
C GLU A 195 52.76 1.39 -40.95
N PRO A 196 52.96 0.08 -40.76
CA PRO A 196 52.26 -0.73 -39.76
C PRO A 196 53.06 -0.98 -38.47
N ALA A 197 52.36 -1.60 -37.52
CA ALA A 197 52.85 -2.33 -36.34
C ALA A 197 53.14 -1.51 -35.07
N ALA A 198 52.17 -1.49 -34.17
CA ALA A 198 52.43 -1.76 -32.75
C ALA A 198 51.17 -2.32 -32.08
N SER A 199 51.36 -3.50 -31.49
CA SER A 199 50.42 -4.32 -30.76
C SER A 199 49.45 -3.57 -29.86
N ALA A 200 48.18 -4.00 -29.90
CA ALA A 200 47.22 -3.78 -28.85
C ALA A 200 47.79 -4.26 -27.51
N LEU A 201 48.13 -3.33 -26.61
CA LEU A 201 48.24 -3.62 -25.20
C LEU A 201 46.81 -3.71 -24.65
N LEU A 202 46.36 -4.95 -24.49
CA LEU A 202 45.25 -5.33 -23.65
C LEU A 202 45.56 -4.80 -22.24
N VAL A 203 44.91 -3.69 -21.84
CA VAL A 203 44.92 -3.28 -20.43
C VAL A 203 43.98 -4.24 -19.73
N ASP A 204 44.56 -5.24 -19.08
CA ASP A 204 43.88 -6.17 -18.20
C ASP A 204 43.34 -5.35 -17.01
N HIS A 205 42.04 -5.01 -17.06
CA HIS A 205 41.37 -4.38 -15.93
C HIS A 205 41.17 -5.46 -14.86
N PRO A 206 41.74 -5.31 -13.65
CA PRO A 206 41.52 -6.30 -12.60
C PRO A 206 40.01 -6.43 -12.35
N PRO A 207 39.49 -7.66 -12.14
CA PRO A 207 38.07 -7.84 -11.87
C PRO A 207 37.68 -7.02 -10.66
N LEU A 208 36.67 -6.15 -10.83
CA LEU A 208 36.08 -5.36 -9.75
C LEU A 208 35.77 -6.31 -8.57
N PRO A 209 36.15 -5.94 -7.33
CA PRO A 209 35.83 -6.77 -6.17
C PRO A 209 34.30 -6.93 -6.07
N PRO A 210 33.80 -8.14 -5.76
CA PRO A 210 32.37 -8.36 -5.60
C PRO A 210 31.82 -7.43 -4.51
N PRO A 211 30.61 -6.87 -4.69
CA PRO A 211 30.04 -5.97 -3.69
C PRO A 211 29.91 -6.67 -2.33
N PRO A 212 30.11 -5.95 -1.21
CA PRO A 212 29.91 -6.51 0.11
C PRO A 212 28.47 -7.01 0.25
N ARG A 213 28.32 -8.27 0.68
CA ARG A 213 27.01 -8.90 0.85
C ARG A 213 26.33 -8.36 2.11
N VAL A 214 25.14 -7.78 1.95
CA VAL A 214 24.27 -7.40 3.07
C VAL A 214 23.70 -8.66 3.72
N ASP A 215 23.79 -8.75 5.06
CA ASP A 215 23.22 -9.89 5.79
C ASP A 215 21.71 -9.76 5.95
N LEU A 216 20.96 -10.55 5.18
CA LEU A 216 19.49 -10.56 5.17
C LEU A 216 18.89 -11.53 6.20
N ALA A 217 19.69 -12.36 6.88
CA ALA A 217 19.21 -13.32 7.87
C ALA A 217 18.35 -12.69 9.01
N PRO A 218 18.72 -11.54 9.61
CA PRO A 218 17.89 -10.91 10.64
C PRO A 218 16.55 -10.40 10.10
N LEU A 219 16.50 -9.94 8.86
CA LEU A 219 15.27 -9.46 8.23
C LEU A 219 14.33 -10.62 7.89
N LEU A 220 14.85 -11.69 7.29
CA LEU A 220 14.07 -12.88 6.94
C LEU A 220 13.49 -13.57 8.19
N SER A 221 14.27 -13.65 9.27
CA SER A 221 13.79 -14.20 10.55
C SER A 221 12.69 -13.34 11.16
N ALA A 222 12.85 -12.01 11.15
CA ALA A 222 11.83 -11.08 11.63
C ALA A 222 10.53 -11.14 10.79
N GLN A 223 10.64 -11.26 9.46
CA GLN A 223 9.48 -11.47 8.58
C GLN A 223 8.76 -12.80 8.89
N GLY A 224 9.52 -13.86 9.16
CA GLY A 224 8.98 -15.16 9.59
C GLY A 224 8.25 -15.11 10.93
N GLU A 225 8.75 -14.35 11.90
CA GLU A 225 8.08 -14.09 13.19
C GLU A 225 6.79 -13.28 13.00
N ALA A 226 6.82 -12.22 12.19
CA ALA A 226 5.65 -11.41 11.89
C ALA A 226 4.55 -12.22 11.18
N ARG A 227 4.93 -13.15 10.31
CA ARG A 227 3.98 -14.07 9.63
C ARG A 227 3.32 -15.02 10.62
N ARG A 228 4.09 -15.62 11.55
CA ARG A 228 3.56 -16.48 12.64
C ARG A 228 2.65 -15.70 13.59
N ALA A 229 3.00 -14.46 13.93
CA ALA A 229 2.18 -13.58 14.76
C ALA A 229 0.83 -13.22 14.08
N ARG A 230 0.84 -12.97 12.76
CA ARG A 230 -0.40 -12.75 11.99
C ARG A 230 -1.30 -13.98 11.95
N MET A 231 -0.74 -15.19 11.79
CA MET A 231 -1.51 -16.44 11.84
C MET A 231 -2.15 -16.67 13.22
N SER A 232 -1.40 -16.42 14.31
CA SER A 232 -1.94 -16.62 15.67
C SER A 232 -3.06 -15.64 16.03
N LEU A 233 -3.03 -14.43 15.47
CA LEU A 233 -4.12 -13.44 15.57
C LEU A 233 -5.39 -13.89 14.84
N ARG A 234 -5.26 -14.52 13.67
CA ARG A 234 -6.40 -15.09 12.92
C ARG A 234 -7.05 -16.23 13.70
N ALA A 235 -6.26 -17.15 14.27
CA ALA A 235 -6.78 -18.23 15.11
C ALA A 235 -7.52 -17.69 16.35
N SER A 236 -7.02 -16.62 16.99
CA SER A 236 -7.69 -16.00 18.13
C SER A 236 -9.00 -15.28 17.77
N ARG A 237 -9.14 -14.75 16.55
CA ARG A 237 -10.41 -14.17 16.08
C ARG A 237 -11.49 -15.24 15.93
N VAL A 238 -11.15 -16.42 15.44
CA VAL A 238 -12.09 -17.56 15.35
C VAL A 238 -12.60 -17.96 16.74
N GLY A 239 -11.70 -18.04 17.73
CA GLY A 239 -12.07 -18.34 19.12
C GLY A 239 -13.00 -17.29 19.76
N LEU A 240 -12.75 -16.00 19.50
CA LEU A 240 -13.61 -14.91 19.95
C LEU A 240 -15.02 -15.00 19.33
N VAL A 241 -15.10 -15.21 18.02
CA VAL A 241 -16.39 -15.34 17.30
C VAL A 241 -17.18 -16.54 17.82
N PHE A 242 -16.52 -17.68 18.06
CA PHE A 242 -17.18 -18.88 18.58
C PHE A 242 -17.75 -18.66 20.00
N SER A 243 -17.02 -17.93 20.86
CA SER A 243 -17.47 -17.65 22.22
C SER A 243 -18.65 -16.67 22.24
N VAL A 244 -18.66 -15.65 21.37
CA VAL A 244 -19.80 -14.75 21.19
C VAL A 244 -21.02 -15.50 20.65
N ALA A 245 -20.83 -16.41 19.70
CA ALA A 245 -21.90 -17.25 19.16
C ALA A 245 -22.52 -18.15 20.26
N MET A 246 -21.71 -18.74 21.13
CA MET A 246 -22.21 -19.55 22.26
C MET A 246 -23.06 -18.73 23.24
N VAL A 247 -22.69 -17.48 23.53
CA VAL A 247 -23.50 -16.58 24.36
C VAL A 247 -24.84 -16.27 23.69
N ALA A 248 -24.85 -16.00 22.38
CA ALA A 248 -26.08 -15.73 21.64
C ALA A 248 -27.01 -16.95 21.58
N VAL A 249 -26.47 -18.15 21.36
CA VAL A 249 -27.23 -19.41 21.36
C VAL A 249 -27.78 -19.71 22.76
N GLY A 250 -26.99 -19.52 23.82
CA GLY A 250 -27.43 -19.67 25.20
C GLY A 250 -28.61 -18.75 25.55
N GLY A 251 -28.55 -17.48 25.15
CA GLY A 251 -29.64 -16.51 25.32
C GLY A 251 -30.91 -16.88 24.53
N LEU A 252 -30.75 -17.39 23.31
CA LEU A 252 -31.87 -17.85 22.49
C LEU A 252 -32.58 -19.07 23.10
N VAL A 253 -31.81 -20.05 23.60
CA VAL A 253 -32.36 -21.24 24.28
C VAL A 253 -33.12 -20.84 25.55
N MET A 254 -32.58 -19.89 26.33
CA MET A 254 -33.27 -19.34 27.50
C MET A 254 -34.59 -18.67 27.11
N GLY A 255 -34.60 -17.81 26.08
CA GLY A 255 -35.80 -17.13 25.63
C GLY A 255 -36.88 -18.05 25.04
N LEU A 256 -36.48 -19.20 24.47
CA LEU A 256 -37.42 -20.22 24.00
C LEU A 256 -37.99 -21.05 25.15
N SER A 257 -37.19 -21.36 26.19
CA SER A 257 -37.66 -22.10 27.36
C SER A 257 -38.69 -21.30 28.17
N ASP A 258 -38.46 -20.00 28.34
CA ASP A 258 -39.36 -19.09 29.08
C ASP A 258 -40.75 -18.97 28.41
N ARG A 259 -40.82 -19.16 27.08
CA ARG A 259 -42.10 -19.24 26.34
C ARG A 259 -42.85 -20.55 26.52
N THR A 260 -42.16 -21.62 26.88
CA THR A 260 -42.75 -22.96 27.04
C THR A 260 -43.16 -23.28 28.48
N ASP A 261 -42.69 -22.51 29.46
CA ASP A 261 -43.03 -22.67 30.88
C ASP A 261 -44.41 -22.02 31.21
N GLY A 262 -45.41 -22.27 30.36
CA GLY A 262 -46.81 -21.93 30.63
C GLY A 262 -47.53 -23.10 31.32
N LEU A 263 -48.11 -22.85 32.49
CA LEU A 263 -48.99 -23.79 33.19
C LEU A 263 -50.20 -24.12 32.29
N THR A 264 -50.19 -25.27 31.63
CA THR A 264 -51.35 -25.76 30.87
C THR A 264 -52.19 -26.66 31.78
N PRO A 265 -53.40 -26.25 32.17
CA PRO A 265 -54.26 -27.09 33.00
C PRO A 265 -54.75 -28.28 32.15
N THR A 266 -54.52 -29.50 32.64
CA THR A 266 -55.03 -30.71 31.99
C THR A 266 -56.16 -31.28 32.84
N PHE A 267 -57.38 -31.33 32.29
CA PHE A 267 -58.56 -31.82 33.00
C PHE A 267 -58.78 -33.30 32.66
N LEU A 268 -58.65 -34.18 33.67
CA LEU A 268 -59.10 -35.57 33.59
C LEU A 268 -60.10 -35.81 34.74
N GLY A 269 -61.35 -36.12 34.40
CA GLY A 269 -62.32 -36.65 35.37
C GLY A 269 -62.80 -35.68 36.46
N GLY A 270 -62.79 -34.37 36.21
CA GLY A 270 -63.34 -33.36 37.13
C GLY A 270 -62.35 -32.80 38.16
N ASP A 271 -61.16 -33.39 38.31
CA ASP A 271 -60.10 -32.86 39.16
C ASP A 271 -59.06 -32.10 38.33
N CYS A 272 -58.81 -30.84 38.71
CA CYS A 272 -57.78 -30.02 38.09
C CYS A 272 -56.43 -30.31 38.76
N ARG A 273 -55.50 -30.96 38.05
CA ARG A 273 -54.11 -31.15 38.50
C ARG A 273 -53.17 -30.37 37.59
N TYR A 274 -52.40 -29.46 38.17
CA TYR A 274 -51.27 -28.82 37.50
C TYR A 274 -50.08 -29.78 37.51
N GLN A 275 -49.66 -30.27 36.33
CA GLN A 275 -48.37 -30.93 36.20
C GLN A 275 -47.30 -29.89 35.90
N CYS A 276 -46.44 -29.60 36.89
CA CYS A 276 -45.24 -28.81 36.66
C CYS A 276 -44.25 -29.66 35.85
N ARG A 277 -44.17 -29.42 34.54
CA ARG A 277 -43.13 -29.99 33.70
C ARG A 277 -41.94 -29.04 33.71
N TRP A 278 -40.96 -29.31 34.58
CA TRP A 278 -39.74 -28.52 34.64
C TRP A 278 -38.93 -28.75 33.34
N SER A 279 -38.81 -27.72 32.51
CA SER A 279 -38.08 -27.82 31.25
C SER A 279 -36.57 -27.75 31.54
N GLY A 280 -35.83 -28.82 31.22
CA GLY A 280 -34.36 -28.85 31.36
C GLY A 280 -33.61 -27.81 30.51
N GLY A 281 -34.33 -27.02 29.69
CA GLY A 281 -33.78 -26.00 28.81
C GLY A 281 -33.21 -24.79 29.55
N SER A 282 -33.79 -24.39 30.69
CA SER A 282 -33.33 -23.22 31.44
C SER A 282 -31.95 -23.44 32.09
N VAL A 283 -31.67 -24.64 32.58
CA VAL A 283 -30.35 -25.02 33.13
C VAL A 283 -29.31 -25.12 32.01
N LEU A 284 -29.69 -25.66 30.85
CA LEU A 284 -28.81 -25.74 29.67
C LEU A 284 -28.47 -24.34 29.10
N GLY A 285 -29.46 -23.45 29.02
CA GLY A 285 -29.26 -22.07 28.53
C GLY A 285 -28.34 -21.25 29.45
N LEU A 286 -28.52 -21.36 30.77
CA LEU A 286 -27.68 -20.67 31.75
C LEU A 286 -26.22 -21.17 31.70
N THR A 287 -26.01 -22.49 31.62
CA THR A 287 -24.66 -23.08 31.56
C THR A 287 -23.90 -22.67 30.29
N LEU A 288 -24.57 -22.66 29.13
CA LEU A 288 -23.98 -22.17 27.87
C LEU A 288 -23.62 -20.68 27.93
N THR A 289 -24.46 -19.86 28.55
CA THR A 289 -24.24 -18.41 28.66
C THR A 289 -23.05 -18.08 29.58
N VAL A 290 -22.97 -18.74 30.74
CA VAL A 290 -21.84 -18.55 31.69
C VAL A 290 -20.53 -19.07 31.09
N ALA A 291 -20.55 -20.26 30.46
CA ALA A 291 -19.37 -20.83 29.81
C ALA A 291 -18.87 -19.94 28.64
N GLY A 292 -19.80 -19.42 27.82
CA GLY A 292 -19.49 -18.50 26.73
C GLY A 292 -18.94 -17.15 27.23
N GLY A 293 -19.45 -16.63 28.35
CA GLY A 293 -18.99 -15.38 28.97
C GLY A 293 -17.54 -15.46 29.47
N VAL A 294 -17.20 -16.51 30.23
CA VAL A 294 -15.83 -16.74 30.73
C VAL A 294 -14.87 -17.01 29.58
N GLY A 295 -15.29 -17.77 28.56
CA GLY A 295 -14.50 -18.02 27.35
C GLY A 295 -14.22 -16.77 26.52
N SER A 296 -15.18 -15.83 26.46
CA SER A 296 -15.05 -14.57 25.72
C SER A 296 -14.02 -13.64 26.34
N LEU A 297 -14.00 -13.52 27.67
CA LEU A 297 -13.03 -12.67 28.37
C LEU A 297 -11.60 -13.19 28.21
N SER A 298 -11.40 -14.51 28.37
CA SER A 298 -10.10 -15.15 28.18
C SER A 298 -9.60 -15.02 26.73
N SER A 299 -10.49 -15.22 25.75
CA SER A 299 -10.18 -15.07 24.33
C SER A 299 -9.86 -13.61 23.95
N LEU A 300 -10.53 -12.64 24.56
CA LEU A 300 -10.27 -11.22 24.36
C LEU A 300 -8.90 -10.79 24.91
N VAL A 301 -8.56 -11.24 26.13
CA VAL A 301 -7.25 -10.97 26.73
C VAL A 301 -6.14 -11.62 25.90
N ALA A 302 -6.31 -12.88 25.48
CA ALA A 302 -5.37 -13.55 24.60
C ALA A 302 -5.20 -12.83 23.26
N TRP A 303 -6.30 -12.34 22.68
CA TRP A 303 -6.27 -11.54 21.45
C TRP A 303 -5.54 -10.21 21.62
N LEU A 304 -5.78 -9.49 22.73
CA LEU A 304 -5.11 -8.22 23.02
C LEU A 304 -3.60 -8.38 23.23
N VAL A 305 -3.19 -9.42 23.96
CA VAL A 305 -1.76 -9.74 24.16
C VAL A 305 -1.09 -10.07 22.83
N ARG A 306 -1.71 -10.92 22.00
CA ARG A 306 -1.20 -11.27 20.66
C ARG A 306 -1.20 -10.09 19.69
N ARG A 307 -2.17 -9.18 19.80
CA ARG A 307 -2.22 -7.94 19.00
C ARG A 307 -1.07 -7.02 19.38
N ARG A 308 -0.75 -6.90 20.66
CA ARG A 308 0.37 -6.08 21.14
C ARG A 308 1.72 -6.68 20.72
N SER A 309 1.88 -8.01 20.78
CA SER A 309 3.11 -8.67 20.30
C SER A 309 3.30 -8.52 18.80
N ALA A 310 2.23 -8.65 18.00
CA ALA A 310 2.30 -8.47 16.55
C ALA A 310 2.71 -7.05 16.14
N ARG A 311 2.20 -6.03 16.85
CA ARG A 311 2.64 -4.64 16.62
C ARG A 311 4.13 -4.46 16.88
N ARG A 312 4.68 -5.07 17.95
CA ARG A 312 6.12 -5.00 18.24
C ARG A 312 6.96 -5.67 17.15
N THR A 313 6.54 -6.83 16.64
CA THR A 313 7.24 -7.51 15.55
C THR A 313 7.21 -6.70 14.26
N GLU A 314 6.08 -6.03 13.97
CA GLU A 314 5.94 -5.19 12.77
C GLU A 314 6.85 -3.95 12.82
N THR A 315 6.96 -3.30 13.99
CA THR A 315 7.92 -2.19 14.18
C THR A 315 9.35 -2.68 13.99
N ARG A 316 9.71 -3.86 14.52
CA ARG A 316 11.06 -4.43 14.37
C ARG A 316 11.39 -4.73 12.90
N THR A 317 10.46 -5.30 12.12
CA THR A 317 10.67 -5.52 10.69
C THR A 317 10.89 -4.22 9.93
N ARG A 318 10.12 -3.16 10.22
CA ARG A 318 10.29 -1.86 9.56
C ARG A 318 11.65 -1.23 9.84
N VAL A 319 12.15 -1.34 11.07
CA VAL A 319 13.48 -0.86 11.43
C VAL A 319 14.57 -1.63 10.66
N LEU A 320 14.45 -2.95 10.57
CA LEU A 320 15.42 -3.77 9.83
C LEU A 320 15.36 -3.52 8.31
N GLU A 321 14.18 -3.28 7.74
CA GLU A 321 14.02 -2.90 6.33
C GLU A 321 14.69 -1.56 6.02
N LEU A 322 14.57 -0.58 6.93
CA LEU A 322 15.25 0.70 6.80
C LEU A 322 16.77 0.57 6.91
N GLU A 323 17.27 -0.30 7.80
CA GLU A 323 18.71 -0.52 7.96
C GLU A 323 19.32 -1.19 6.72
N VAL A 324 18.69 -2.26 6.22
CA VAL A 324 19.11 -2.92 4.98
C VAL A 324 19.11 -1.93 3.82
N ARG A 325 18.08 -1.08 3.72
CA ARG A 325 18.01 -0.04 2.69
C ARG A 325 19.17 0.94 2.79
N ARG A 326 19.48 1.44 3.99
CA ARG A 326 20.62 2.33 4.23
C ARG A 326 21.96 1.68 3.85
N GLU A 327 22.17 0.42 4.20
CA GLU A 327 23.38 -0.31 3.82
C GLU A 327 23.48 -0.51 2.30
N THR A 328 22.36 -0.83 1.63
CA THR A 328 22.35 -0.94 0.16
C THR A 328 22.62 0.39 -0.54
N GLU A 329 22.07 1.50 -0.02
CA GLU A 329 22.32 2.84 -0.56
C GLU A 329 23.78 3.27 -0.32
N ALA A 330 24.34 2.99 0.86
CA ALA A 330 25.75 3.25 1.17
C ALA A 330 26.72 2.44 0.30
N ASN A 331 26.43 1.15 0.06
CA ASN A 331 27.22 0.31 -0.84
C ASN A 331 27.14 0.80 -2.28
N SER A 332 25.96 1.23 -2.74
CA SER A 332 25.77 1.76 -4.08
C SER A 332 26.57 3.05 -4.29
N ARG A 333 26.52 3.98 -3.33
CA ARG A 333 27.34 5.21 -3.36
C ARG A 333 28.84 4.91 -3.36
N SER A 334 29.27 3.93 -2.57
CA SER A 334 30.69 3.54 -2.50
C SER A 334 31.20 2.97 -3.83
N LEU A 335 30.35 2.25 -4.56
CA LEU A 335 30.66 1.75 -5.90
C LEU A 335 30.70 2.87 -6.94
N GLU A 336 29.79 3.84 -6.85
CA GLU A 336 29.75 5.01 -7.73
C GLU A 336 31.01 5.87 -7.59
N LEU A 337 31.43 6.16 -6.34
CA LEU A 337 32.68 6.85 -6.00
C LEU A 337 33.94 6.09 -6.46
N ALA A 338 33.91 4.75 -6.49
CA ALA A 338 35.01 3.95 -6.98
C ALA A 338 35.09 3.89 -8.51
N SER A 339 34.00 4.26 -9.21
CA SER A 339 33.89 4.24 -10.68
C SER A 339 34.08 5.62 -11.33
N GLU A 340 34.20 6.70 -10.56
CA GLU A 340 34.52 8.01 -11.13
C GLU A 340 35.96 8.03 -11.69
N PRO A 341 36.15 8.49 -12.95
CA PRO A 341 37.48 8.61 -13.53
C PRO A 341 38.29 9.65 -12.76
N LEU A 342 39.48 9.27 -12.29
CA LEU A 342 40.42 10.18 -11.64
C LEU A 342 40.82 11.29 -12.63
N ASP A 343 40.16 12.44 -12.53
CA ASP A 343 40.55 13.63 -13.27
C ASP A 343 41.86 14.16 -12.67
N SER A 344 42.94 14.00 -13.44
CA SER A 344 44.31 14.27 -13.03
C SER A 344 44.60 15.76 -13.02
N SER A 345 44.06 16.49 -12.05
CA SER A 345 44.55 17.82 -11.70
C SER A 345 44.21 18.17 -10.25
N SER A 346 44.98 17.65 -9.30
CA SER A 346 45.03 18.23 -7.95
C SER A 346 46.49 18.25 -7.46
N PRO A 347 47.02 19.42 -7.05
CA PRO A 347 48.40 19.55 -6.61
C PRO A 347 48.59 18.95 -5.20
N ALA A 348 49.76 18.33 -5.02
CA ALA A 348 50.17 17.63 -3.80
C ALA A 348 50.08 18.52 -2.54
N PRO A 349 49.60 18.00 -1.40
CA PRO A 349 49.66 18.72 -0.13
C PRO A 349 51.08 18.71 0.44
N THR A 350 51.57 19.91 0.76
CA THR A 350 52.82 20.19 1.46
C THR A 350 52.79 19.66 2.90
N PRO A 351 53.89 19.07 3.43
CA PRO A 351 53.94 18.61 4.81
C PRO A 351 54.07 19.81 5.78
N SER A 352 53.27 19.81 6.84
CA SER A 352 53.36 20.80 7.93
C SER A 352 53.79 20.12 9.24
N PRO A 353 54.48 20.85 10.14
CA PRO A 353 55.43 20.28 11.09
C PRO A 353 54.80 19.81 12.41
N ALA A 354 55.57 18.97 13.10
CA ALA A 354 55.26 18.34 14.38
C ALA A 354 55.18 19.31 15.58
N THR A 355 54.66 18.75 16.69
CA THR A 355 54.91 19.03 18.13
C THR A 355 53.83 19.86 18.87
N PRO A 356 53.59 19.67 20.19
CA PRO A 356 53.50 18.46 21.03
C PRO A 356 52.15 18.30 21.79
N SER A 357 51.97 17.14 22.43
CA SER A 357 50.91 16.81 23.40
C SER A 357 50.76 17.77 24.58
N PRO A 358 49.55 17.85 25.16
CA PRO A 358 49.42 17.97 26.60
C PRO A 358 48.54 16.88 27.25
N ALA A 359 49.04 16.49 28.43
CA ALA A 359 48.55 15.68 29.53
C ALA A 359 47.04 15.39 29.69
N THR A 360 46.81 14.11 30.02
CA THR A 360 45.65 13.51 30.69
C THR A 360 45.37 14.14 32.06
N PRO A 361 44.09 14.28 32.46
CA PRO A 361 43.72 14.08 33.85
C PRO A 361 42.78 12.88 34.07
N SER A 362 43.05 12.20 35.19
CA SER A 362 42.41 11.00 35.73
C SER A 362 41.04 11.27 36.38
N PRO A 363 40.26 10.21 36.73
CA PRO A 363 38.82 10.29 36.96
C PRO A 363 38.46 10.62 38.42
N ALA A 364 37.33 11.32 38.61
CA ALA A 364 36.72 11.55 39.90
C ALA A 364 35.43 10.73 40.08
N THR A 365 35.49 9.86 41.08
CA THR A 365 34.41 9.11 41.73
C THR A 365 33.31 10.03 42.29
N PRO A 366 32.03 9.60 42.27
CA PRO A 366 31.12 9.98 43.36
C PRO A 366 30.63 8.75 44.16
N SER A 367 30.85 8.85 45.48
CA SER A 367 30.30 7.99 46.54
C SER A 367 28.84 8.37 46.88
N PRO A 368 28.11 7.51 47.62
CA PRO A 368 26.65 7.47 47.65
C PRO A 368 26.03 8.34 48.75
N SER A 369 24.83 8.85 48.51
CA SER A 369 23.96 9.43 49.55
C SER A 369 22.61 8.73 49.56
N THR A 370 22.25 8.36 50.78
CA THR A 370 21.11 7.58 51.24
C THR A 370 19.79 8.36 51.29
N SER A 371 18.68 7.59 51.28
CA SER A 371 17.40 7.81 51.98
C SER A 371 16.60 9.09 51.64
N SER A 372 15.36 8.97 51.15
CA SER A 372 14.23 8.65 52.04
C SER A 372 12.91 8.39 51.28
N THR A 373 12.20 7.38 51.77
CA THR A 373 10.78 7.03 51.55
C THR A 373 9.85 8.13 52.09
N PRO A 374 8.66 8.36 51.50
CA PRO A 374 7.45 8.01 52.24
C PRO A 374 6.37 7.30 51.40
N SER A 375 5.56 6.54 52.17
CA SER A 375 4.45 5.66 51.80
C SER A 375 3.16 6.42 51.36
N PRO A 376 2.13 5.70 50.87
CA PRO A 376 1.10 6.21 49.98
C PRO A 376 -0.12 6.80 50.71
N ALA A 377 -0.74 7.81 50.11
CA ALA A 377 -2.07 8.29 50.47
C ALA A 377 -3.05 8.01 49.32
N THR A 378 -4.01 7.15 49.63
CA THR A 378 -5.24 6.84 48.88
C THR A 378 -6.11 8.09 48.71
N PRO A 379 -6.76 8.26 47.54
CA PRO A 379 -8.12 8.78 47.52
C PRO A 379 -9.11 7.83 46.85
N SER A 380 -10.24 7.68 47.54
CA SER A 380 -11.44 6.94 47.15
C SER A 380 -12.17 7.56 45.94
N PRO A 381 -13.03 6.78 45.25
CA PRO A 381 -13.60 7.13 43.95
C PRO A 381 -14.78 8.09 44.09
N ALA A 382 -14.75 9.19 43.31
CA ALA A 382 -15.91 10.04 43.09
C ALA A 382 -16.70 9.54 41.87
N THR A 383 -17.96 9.24 42.13
CA THR A 383 -19.05 8.92 41.21
C THR A 383 -19.24 10.01 40.15
N PRO A 384 -19.29 9.72 38.83
CA PRO A 384 -19.86 10.65 37.87
C PRO A 384 -21.39 10.48 37.81
N SER A 385 -22.10 11.51 38.27
CA SER A 385 -23.54 11.72 38.03
C SER A 385 -23.75 12.28 36.61
N PRO A 386 -24.87 11.97 35.92
CA PRO A 386 -25.05 12.28 34.51
C PRO A 386 -25.54 13.72 34.31
N SER A 387 -24.74 14.55 33.63
CA SER A 387 -25.18 15.86 33.13
C SER A 387 -25.24 15.87 31.61
N ALA A 388 -26.49 15.83 31.15
CA ALA A 388 -27.10 16.64 30.09
C ALA A 388 -26.22 17.18 28.94
N SER A 389 -26.59 16.74 27.74
CA SER A 389 -26.71 17.54 26.51
C SER A 389 -25.64 18.59 26.23
N SER A 390 -24.60 18.21 25.49
CA SER A 390 -23.89 19.14 24.62
C SER A 390 -24.62 19.26 23.28
N THR A 391 -25.35 20.35 23.14
CA THR A 391 -25.76 20.96 21.86
C THR A 391 -24.54 21.05 20.92
N PRO A 392 -24.68 20.75 19.61
CA PRO A 392 -23.57 20.90 18.67
C PRO A 392 -23.18 22.38 18.54
N SER A 393 -21.91 22.66 18.83
CA SER A 393 -21.27 23.96 18.60
C SER A 393 -21.28 24.30 17.11
N PRO A 394 -21.52 25.57 16.72
CA PRO A 394 -21.60 25.97 15.31
C PRO A 394 -20.25 25.75 14.62
N ALA A 395 -20.33 25.32 13.36
CA ALA A 395 -19.21 25.08 12.47
C ALA A 395 -18.16 26.20 12.57
N THR A 396 -16.97 25.83 13.03
CA THR A 396 -15.76 26.65 12.90
C THR A 396 -15.53 26.87 11.41
N SER A 397 -15.77 28.10 10.93
CA SER A 397 -15.39 28.55 9.60
C SER A 397 -13.94 28.17 9.34
N ALA A 398 -13.71 27.33 8.32
CA ALA A 398 -12.38 26.93 7.90
C ALA A 398 -11.57 28.19 7.56
N LEU A 399 -10.44 28.39 8.25
CA LEU A 399 -9.54 29.49 7.96
C LEU A 399 -9.10 29.43 6.48
N PRO A 400 -9.05 30.55 5.76
CA PRO A 400 -8.56 30.58 4.40
C PRO A 400 -7.13 30.03 4.31
N PHE A 401 -6.85 29.26 3.27
CA PHE A 401 -5.57 28.58 3.05
C PHE A 401 -5.03 28.86 1.65
N GLY A 402 -3.71 28.85 1.51
CA GLY A 402 -3.01 28.72 0.24
C GLY A 402 -2.32 27.36 0.14
N THR A 403 -1.61 27.13 -0.96
CA THR A 403 -0.82 25.92 -1.19
C THR A 403 0.64 26.28 -1.43
N LEU A 404 1.56 25.54 -0.82
CA LEU A 404 3.01 25.71 -0.95
C LEU A 404 3.63 24.45 -1.55
N THR A 405 4.33 24.62 -2.67
CA THR A 405 5.21 23.60 -3.24
C THR A 405 6.65 24.06 -3.06
N LEU A 406 7.47 23.27 -2.37
CA LEU A 406 8.83 23.64 -2.02
C LEU A 406 9.80 22.50 -2.34
N ASP A 407 10.73 22.79 -3.24
CA ASP A 407 11.81 21.91 -3.69
C ASP A 407 13.14 22.44 -3.15
N ALA A 408 14.03 21.57 -2.64
CA ALA A 408 15.37 21.97 -2.24
C ALA A 408 16.46 21.04 -2.78
N GLN A 409 17.62 21.61 -3.10
CA GLN A 409 18.84 20.89 -3.46
C GLN A 409 20.03 21.41 -2.64
N PRO A 410 20.71 20.57 -1.84
CA PRO A 410 20.29 19.20 -1.43
C PRO A 410 18.96 19.18 -0.66
N TRP A 411 18.40 17.99 -0.41
CA TRP A 411 17.13 17.81 0.31
C TRP A 411 17.16 18.48 1.70
N CYS A 412 16.03 18.83 2.29
CA CYS A 412 16.00 19.39 3.64
C CYS A 412 14.70 19.10 4.37
N VAL A 413 14.75 19.09 5.70
CA VAL A 413 13.57 19.11 6.56
C VAL A 413 12.97 20.52 6.54
N VAL A 414 11.67 20.61 6.27
CA VAL A 414 10.91 21.87 6.18
C VAL A 414 10.07 22.03 7.45
N GLU A 415 10.22 23.18 8.09
CA GLU A 415 9.41 23.62 9.22
C GLU A 415 8.68 24.90 8.84
N ILE A 416 7.38 24.99 9.12
CA ILE A 416 6.57 26.19 8.90
C ILE A 416 6.10 26.69 10.26
N ASP A 417 6.46 27.92 10.62
CA ASP A 417 6.19 28.55 11.91
C ASP A 417 6.63 27.69 13.12
N GLY A 418 7.69 26.90 12.94
CA GLY A 418 8.24 25.99 13.96
C GLY A 418 7.59 24.60 14.01
N GLU A 419 6.60 24.31 13.16
CA GLU A 419 6.03 22.96 13.02
C GLU A 419 6.72 22.21 11.87
N VAL A 420 7.24 21.01 12.17
CA VAL A 420 7.88 20.14 11.17
C VAL A 420 6.83 19.57 10.22
N ILE A 421 6.87 19.99 8.96
CA ILE A 421 5.94 19.53 7.93
C ILE A 421 6.41 18.23 7.29
N GLY A 422 7.71 18.13 6.97
CA GLY A 422 8.26 16.99 6.25
C GLY A 422 9.63 17.26 5.64
N GLN A 423 9.99 16.48 4.63
CA GLN A 423 11.24 16.62 3.87
C GLN A 423 10.93 17.06 2.44
N THR A 424 11.78 17.89 1.85
CA THR A 424 11.66 18.29 0.44
C THR A 424 11.92 17.09 -0.49
N PRO A 425 11.18 16.99 -1.61
CA PRO A 425 10.18 17.93 -2.11
C PRO A 425 8.82 17.83 -1.40
N ILE A 426 8.26 18.98 -0.96
CA ILE A 426 6.88 19.07 -0.44
C ILE A 426 5.98 19.65 -1.54
N VAL A 427 4.87 18.97 -1.84
CA VAL A 427 3.98 19.33 -2.96
C VAL A 427 2.60 19.73 -2.44
N ALA A 428 2.15 20.91 -2.86
CA ALA A 428 0.82 21.45 -2.55
C ALA A 428 0.44 21.40 -1.05
N GLN A 429 1.42 21.60 -0.17
CA GLN A 429 1.18 21.65 1.28
C GLN A 429 0.21 22.79 1.59
N ARG A 430 -0.88 22.50 2.31
CA ARG A 430 -1.79 23.54 2.77
C ARG A 430 -1.12 24.38 3.85
N VAL A 431 -1.07 25.69 3.61
CA VAL A 431 -0.50 26.66 4.55
C VAL A 431 -1.55 27.74 4.84
N PRO A 432 -1.81 28.10 6.11
CA PRO A 432 -2.76 29.16 6.42
C PRO A 432 -2.29 30.50 5.85
N VAL A 433 -3.24 31.31 5.37
CA VAL A 433 -2.90 32.63 4.80
C VAL A 433 -2.19 33.53 5.81
N GLY A 434 -1.36 34.45 5.31
CA GLY A 434 -0.59 35.40 6.10
C GLY A 434 0.92 35.28 5.89
N ALA A 435 1.68 36.09 6.62
CA ALA A 435 3.14 36.00 6.68
C ALA A 435 3.54 34.76 7.48
N ARG A 436 4.40 33.93 6.89
CA ARG A 436 4.85 32.64 7.41
C ARG A 436 6.37 32.55 7.34
N VAL A 437 6.96 31.88 8.32
CA VAL A 437 8.39 31.62 8.35
C VAL A 437 8.62 30.15 8.01
N VAL A 438 9.36 29.91 6.93
CA VAL A 438 9.72 28.56 6.49
C VAL A 438 11.20 28.33 6.76
N THR A 439 11.51 27.43 7.68
CA THR A 439 12.88 27.00 7.98
C THR A 439 13.17 25.70 7.23
N CYS A 440 14.27 25.69 6.49
CA CYS A 440 14.78 24.54 5.74
C CYS A 440 16.12 24.13 6.36
N THR A 441 16.19 22.93 6.93
CA THR A 441 17.41 22.41 7.57
C THR A 441 17.84 21.11 6.93
N ASN A 442 19.05 21.05 6.37
CA ASN A 442 19.68 19.82 5.92
C ASN A 442 20.70 19.38 6.98
N THR A 443 20.43 18.25 7.63
CA THR A 443 21.27 17.69 8.70
C THR A 443 22.55 17.04 8.20
N GLU A 444 22.64 16.66 6.93
CA GLU A 444 23.82 16.01 6.33
C GLU A 444 24.91 17.03 5.99
N VAL A 445 24.53 18.17 5.42
CA VAL A 445 25.48 19.27 5.10
C VAL A 445 25.57 20.31 6.22
N GLY A 446 24.77 20.18 7.28
CA GLY A 446 24.72 21.15 8.38
C GLY A 446 24.22 22.53 7.97
N ALA A 447 23.54 22.63 6.82
CA ALA A 447 23.06 23.89 6.27
C ALA A 447 21.62 24.17 6.75
N ARG A 448 21.36 25.42 7.12
CA ARG A 448 20.03 25.91 7.50
C ARG A 448 19.73 27.21 6.77
N ARG A 449 18.50 27.34 6.26
CA ARG A 449 18.01 28.54 5.58
C ARG A 449 16.60 28.88 6.03
N GLU A 450 16.36 30.15 6.26
CA GLU A 450 15.05 30.68 6.66
C GLU A 450 14.47 31.54 5.53
N LEU A 451 13.16 31.41 5.29
CA LEU A 451 12.42 32.12 4.25
C LEU A 451 11.16 32.74 4.84
N HIS A 452 10.96 34.03 4.55
CA HIS A 452 9.72 34.72 4.90
C HIS A 452 8.82 34.75 3.67
N LEU A 453 7.69 34.05 3.73
CA LEU A 453 6.73 33.94 2.64
C LEU A 453 5.41 34.58 3.06
N VAL A 454 4.74 35.27 2.14
CA VAL A 454 3.38 35.79 2.36
C VAL A 454 2.44 34.96 1.52
N VAL A 455 1.59 34.16 2.17
CA VAL A 455 0.64 33.26 1.51
C VAL A 455 -0.72 33.94 1.42
N ARG A 456 -1.25 34.12 0.21
CA ARG A 456 -2.62 34.62 -0.01
C ARG A 456 -3.63 33.48 -0.16
N GLU A 457 -4.91 33.82 0.02
CA GLU A 457 -6.01 32.85 -0.10
C GLU A 457 -6.07 32.25 -1.51
N GLY A 458 -6.09 30.93 -1.60
CA GLY A 458 -6.13 30.19 -2.87
C GLY A 458 -4.86 30.30 -3.72
N GLU A 459 -3.82 31.00 -3.26
CA GLU A 459 -2.57 31.17 -3.99
C GLU A 459 -1.74 29.86 -3.95
N HIS A 460 -1.14 29.52 -5.07
CA HIS A 460 -0.18 28.42 -5.17
C HIS A 460 1.24 28.98 -5.26
N LEU A 461 1.95 28.95 -4.13
CA LEU A 461 3.32 29.46 -4.03
C LEU A 461 4.30 28.32 -4.34
N ARG A 462 5.18 28.52 -5.33
CA ARG A 462 6.24 27.56 -5.67
C ARG A 462 7.60 28.15 -5.36
N GLN A 463 8.36 27.50 -4.49
CA GLN A 463 9.70 27.94 -4.09
C GLN A 463 10.73 26.85 -4.35
N ARG A 464 11.80 27.18 -5.07
CA ARG A 464 12.99 26.33 -5.20
C ARG A 464 14.11 26.93 -4.34
N ILE A 465 14.76 26.08 -3.57
CA ILE A 465 15.79 26.48 -2.61
C ILE A 465 17.09 25.75 -2.93
N GLN A 466 18.18 26.50 -2.92
CA GLN A 466 19.52 25.93 -2.96
C GLN A 466 20.14 26.15 -1.58
N LEU A 467 20.50 25.06 -0.91
CA LEU A 467 21.23 25.11 0.35
C LEU A 467 22.74 25.12 0.04
N PRO A 468 23.52 25.91 0.80
CA PRO A 468 24.96 26.02 0.61
C PRO A 468 25.71 24.72 0.94
#